data_AF-A0A8J5I5K9-F1
#
_entry.id   AF-A0A8J5I5K9-F1
#
_cell.length_a   1.000
_cell.length_b   1.000
_cell.length_c   1.000
_cell.angle_alpha   90.00
_cell.angle_beta   90.00
_cell.angle_gamma   90.00
#
_symmetry.space_group_name_H-M   'P 1'
#
loop_
_entity.id
_entity.type
_entity.pdbx_description
1 polymer ?
#
loop_
_entity_poly.entity_id
_entity_poly.type
_entity_poly.pdbx_seq_one_letter_code
_entity_poly.pdbx_strand_id
1 'polypeptide(L)'
;MVRLSNKLIGTLNLAILLLSLPVLGGGIYLKARAATECEKFLEAPLIALDGAGRAVSDRGFKEYRLGDFSHWLQKRVEDSKNWRRIRSCLDQRKACKSMEQKNETWAQFVGHDLSPIQSGCCKPPTACNFTFVNATTWVKPAGFHT
;
A
#
# COMPACT_ATOMS: atom_id res chain seq x y z
N MET A 1 32.21 -14.68 -39.37
CA MET A 1 31.22 -15.36 -38.51
C MET A 1 31.95 -16.00 -37.34
N VAL A 2 31.92 -15.37 -36.16
CA VAL A 2 32.61 -15.88 -34.97
C VAL A 2 31.83 -17.08 -34.44
N ARG A 3 32.35 -18.29 -34.60
CA ARG A 3 31.81 -19.48 -33.94
C ARG A 3 32.18 -19.42 -32.47
N LEU A 4 31.36 -18.76 -31.65
CA LEU A 4 31.50 -18.87 -30.20
C LEU A 4 31.24 -20.34 -29.80
N SER A 5 32.28 -20.98 -29.26
CA SER A 5 32.18 -22.34 -28.72
C SER A 5 31.13 -22.38 -27.59
N ASN A 6 30.34 -23.46 -27.49
CA ASN A 6 29.39 -23.68 -26.39
C ASN A 6 30.05 -23.54 -25.00
N LYS A 7 31.37 -23.77 -24.92
CA LYS A 7 32.16 -23.52 -23.70
C LYS A 7 32.25 -22.04 -23.34
N LEU A 8 32.42 -21.16 -24.33
CA LEU A 8 32.56 -19.71 -24.15
C LEU A 8 31.23 -19.06 -23.68
N ILE A 9 30.12 -19.53 -24.23
CA ILE A 9 28.78 -19.11 -23.80
C ILE A 9 28.55 -19.53 -22.34
N GLY A 10 28.97 -20.75 -21.98
CA GLY A 10 28.90 -21.26 -20.61
C GLY A 10 29.74 -20.42 -19.62
N THR A 11 30.99 -20.10 -19.96
CA THR A 11 31.83 -19.25 -19.09
C THR A 11 31.28 -17.83 -18.97
N LEU A 12 30.77 -17.25 -20.05
CA LEU A 12 30.17 -15.91 -20.02
C LEU A 12 28.94 -15.88 -19.09
N ASN A 13 28.05 -16.87 -19.18
CA ASN A 13 26.87 -16.95 -18.32
C ASN A 13 27.22 -17.17 -16.83
N LEU A 14 28.24 -17.99 -16.54
CA LEU A 14 28.71 -18.18 -15.16
C LEU A 14 29.31 -16.91 -14.58
N ALA A 15 30.09 -16.17 -15.38
CA ALA A 15 30.63 -14.88 -14.96
C ALA A 15 29.51 -13.86 -14.68
N ILE A 16 28.49 -13.80 -15.53
CA ILE A 16 27.32 -12.93 -15.33
C ILE A 16 26.56 -13.32 -14.05
N LEU A 17 26.37 -14.62 -13.79
CA LEU A 17 25.73 -15.10 -12.56
C LEU A 17 26.51 -14.67 -11.31
N LEU A 18 27.84 -14.84 -11.30
CA LEU A 18 28.67 -14.45 -10.16
C LEU A 18 28.68 -12.94 -9.92
N LEU A 19 28.64 -12.13 -10.97
CA LEU A 19 28.54 -10.67 -10.85
C LEU A 19 27.15 -10.21 -10.37
N SER A 20 26.09 -10.98 -10.64
CA SER A 20 24.73 -10.65 -10.19
C SER A 20 24.53 -10.88 -8.69
N LEU A 21 25.24 -11.83 -8.08
CA LEU A 21 25.09 -12.17 -6.65
C LEU A 21 25.43 -10.98 -5.70
N PRO A 22 26.55 -10.25 -5.88
CA PRO A 22 26.84 -9.04 -5.10
C PRO A 22 25.82 -7.92 -5.34
N VAL A 23 25.29 -7.78 -6.55
CA VAL A 23 24.29 -6.74 -6.88
C VAL A 23 22.97 -7.03 -6.18
N LEU A 24 22.50 -8.29 -6.22
CA LEU A 24 21.29 -8.71 -5.51
C LEU A 24 21.48 -8.67 -4.00
N GLY A 25 22.61 -9.19 -3.50
CA GLY A 25 22.95 -9.17 -2.08
C GLY A 25 23.09 -7.76 -1.54
N GLY A 26 23.78 -6.88 -2.26
CA GLY A 26 23.90 -5.46 -1.95
C GLY A 26 22.55 -4.74 -1.98
N GLY A 27 21.70 -5.02 -2.96
CA GLY A 27 20.34 -4.47 -3.05
C GLY A 27 19.46 -4.85 -1.86
N ILE A 28 19.46 -6.14 -1.48
CA ILE A 28 18.72 -6.62 -0.30
C ILE A 28 19.28 -6.00 0.99
N TYR A 29 20.60 -5.94 1.12
CA TYR A 29 21.27 -5.35 2.27
C TYR A 29 20.92 -3.86 2.42
N LEU A 30 21.00 -3.09 1.33
CA LEU A 30 20.63 -1.69 1.31
C LEU A 30 19.16 -1.48 1.65
N LYS A 31 18.24 -2.32 1.13
CA LYS A 31 16.81 -2.26 1.50
C LYS A 31 16.61 -2.53 2.99
N ALA A 32 17.30 -3.51 3.56
CA ALA A 32 17.22 -3.83 4.99
C ALA A 32 17.79 -2.70 5.88
N ARG A 33 18.79 -1.97 5.39
CA ARG A 33 19.42 -0.81 6.06
C ARG A 33 18.63 0.49 5.88
N ALA A 34 17.97 0.66 4.75
CA ALA A 34 17.19 1.85 4.40
C ALA A 34 15.76 1.81 4.99
N ALA A 35 15.24 0.61 5.30
CA ALA A 35 13.94 0.45 5.93
C ALA A 35 13.89 1.18 7.28
N THR A 36 13.08 2.23 7.34
CA THR A 36 12.91 3.04 8.54
C THR A 36 12.20 2.24 9.65
N GLU A 37 12.39 2.62 10.92
CA GLU A 37 11.64 2.07 12.07
C GLU A 37 10.13 2.07 11.84
N CYS A 38 9.61 3.08 11.15
CA CYS A 38 8.20 3.19 10.76
C CYS A 38 7.79 2.15 9.73
N GLU A 39 8.68 1.83 8.79
CA GLU A 39 8.39 0.85 7.75
C GLU A 39 8.20 -0.54 8.34
N LYS A 40 9.16 -0.98 9.15
CA LYS A 40 9.14 -2.27 9.86
C LYS A 40 7.94 -2.40 10.78
N PHE A 41 7.58 -1.33 11.49
CA PHE A 41 6.44 -1.35 12.40
C PHE A 41 5.09 -1.56 11.69
N LEU A 42 5.00 -1.13 10.44
CA LEU A 42 3.78 -1.22 9.62
C LEU A 42 3.71 -2.49 8.76
N GLU A 43 4.80 -3.27 8.61
CA GLU A 43 4.80 -4.50 7.79
C GLU A 43 3.72 -5.49 8.26
N ALA A 44 3.68 -5.80 9.55
CA ALA A 44 2.71 -6.76 10.09
C ALA A 44 1.24 -6.28 9.95
N PRO A 45 0.90 -5.02 10.29
CA PRO A 45 -0.42 -4.47 9.96
C PRO A 45 -0.74 -4.54 8.46
N LEU A 46 0.20 -4.14 7.59
CA LEU A 46 0.01 -4.12 6.13
C LEU A 46 -0.30 -5.49 5.55
N ILE A 47 0.42 -6.53 5.98
CA ILE A 47 0.19 -7.91 5.56
C ILE A 47 -1.20 -8.37 6.02
N ALA A 48 -1.60 -7.99 7.25
CA ALA A 48 -2.93 -8.30 7.76
C ALA A 48 -4.05 -7.58 6.99
N LEU A 49 -3.75 -6.49 6.26
CA LEU A 49 -4.74 -5.77 5.47
C LEU A 49 -5.17 -6.54 4.20
N ASP A 50 -4.33 -7.40 3.65
CA ASP A 50 -4.49 -7.96 2.30
C ASP A 50 -5.68 -8.93 2.17
N GLY A 51 -6.21 -9.42 3.30
CA GLY A 51 -7.27 -10.44 3.33
C GLY A 51 -8.67 -10.00 3.75
N ALA A 52 -8.86 -8.79 4.31
CA ALA A 52 -10.13 -8.44 4.98
C ALA A 52 -11.04 -7.47 4.20
N GLY A 53 -10.68 -7.10 2.97
CA GLY A 53 -11.46 -6.17 2.17
C GLY A 53 -12.77 -6.77 1.67
N ARG A 54 -13.89 -6.07 1.87
CA ARG A 54 -15.19 -6.43 1.31
C ARG A 54 -15.35 -5.80 -0.08
N ALA A 55 -15.69 -6.61 -1.07
CA ALA A 55 -16.08 -6.09 -2.38
C ALA A 55 -17.37 -5.27 -2.24
N VAL A 56 -17.47 -4.19 -3.01
CA VAL A 56 -18.67 -3.34 -3.07
C VAL A 56 -19.16 -3.34 -4.51
N SER A 57 -20.47 -3.55 -4.70
CA SER A 57 -21.08 -3.53 -6.03
C SER A 57 -20.76 -2.22 -6.74
N ASP A 58 -20.47 -2.33 -8.04
CA ASP A 58 -20.15 -1.23 -8.95
C ASP A 58 -18.92 -0.41 -8.55
N ARG A 59 -17.96 -0.99 -7.81
CA ARG A 59 -16.69 -0.35 -7.45
C ARG A 59 -15.50 -1.27 -7.68
N GLY A 60 -14.42 -0.70 -8.21
CA GLY A 60 -13.13 -1.37 -8.47
C GLY A 60 -12.25 -1.52 -7.23
N PHE A 61 -12.63 -0.93 -6.09
CA PHE A 61 -11.92 -1.03 -4.82
C PHE A 61 -12.72 -1.76 -3.74
N LYS A 62 -12.00 -2.30 -2.75
CA LYS A 62 -12.57 -2.98 -1.59
C LYS A 62 -12.73 -2.02 -0.40
N GLU A 63 -13.78 -2.21 0.38
CA GLU A 63 -14.00 -1.49 1.63
C GLU A 63 -13.39 -2.28 2.80
N TYR A 64 -12.64 -1.61 3.67
CA TYR A 64 -11.93 -2.22 4.78
C TYR A 64 -12.47 -1.69 6.10
N ARG A 65 -13.03 -2.55 6.95
CA ARG A 65 -13.49 -2.18 8.29
C ARG A 65 -12.63 -2.85 9.35
N LEU A 66 -12.38 -2.14 10.46
CA LEU A 66 -11.54 -2.66 11.54
C LEU A 66 -12.05 -4.01 12.08
N GLY A 67 -13.38 -4.17 12.19
CA GLY A 67 -14.01 -5.40 12.66
C GLY A 67 -13.85 -6.62 11.75
N ASP A 68 -13.41 -6.43 10.49
CA ASP A 68 -13.21 -7.53 9.55
C ASP A 68 -11.81 -8.17 9.69
N PHE A 69 -10.89 -7.53 10.41
CA PHE A 69 -9.52 -8.03 10.61
C PHE A 69 -9.42 -8.97 11.80
N SER A 70 -8.28 -9.66 11.92
CA SER A 70 -7.98 -10.50 13.08
C SER A 70 -8.01 -9.70 14.39
N HIS A 71 -8.41 -10.34 15.49
CA HIS A 71 -8.42 -9.73 16.82
C HIS A 71 -7.06 -9.15 17.23
N TRP A 72 -5.96 -9.76 16.76
CA TRP A 72 -4.62 -9.21 16.97
C TRP A 72 -4.47 -7.80 16.39
N LEU A 73 -4.93 -7.57 15.14
CA LEU A 73 -4.81 -6.27 14.49
C LEU A 73 -5.74 -5.25 15.14
N GLN A 74 -6.98 -5.66 15.44
CA GLN A 74 -7.94 -4.83 16.16
C GLN A 74 -7.33 -4.27 17.45
N LYS A 75 -6.84 -5.15 18.31
CA LYS A 75 -6.22 -4.78 19.59
C LYS A 75 -4.99 -3.87 19.42
N ARG A 76 -4.22 -4.07 18.36
CA ARG A 76 -3.03 -3.25 18.06
C ARG A 76 -3.38 -1.85 17.57
N VAL A 77 -4.47 -1.71 16.81
CA VAL A 77 -4.97 -0.43 16.31
C VAL A 77 -5.74 0.33 17.38
N GLU A 78 -6.47 -0.37 18.26
CA GLU A 78 -7.21 0.23 19.38
C GLU A 78 -6.29 0.79 20.47
N ASP A 79 -5.09 0.24 20.65
CA ASP A 79 -4.11 0.78 21.58
C ASP A 79 -3.65 2.19 21.17
N SER A 80 -3.91 3.18 22.02
CA SER A 80 -3.68 4.61 21.71
C SER A 80 -2.21 4.95 21.39
N LYS A 81 -1.24 4.26 22.01
CA LYS A 81 0.19 4.48 21.79
C LYS A 81 0.63 3.91 20.46
N ASN A 82 0.19 2.69 20.16
CA ASN A 82 0.41 2.06 18.87
C ASN A 82 -0.26 2.87 17.77
N TRP A 83 -1.53 3.26 17.92
CA TRP A 83 -2.25 4.07 16.94
C TRP A 83 -1.54 5.39 16.63
N ARG A 84 -1.04 6.10 17.65
CA ARG A 84 -0.29 7.34 17.45
C ARG A 84 0.95 7.09 16.57
N ARG A 85 1.66 5.98 16.79
CA ARG A 85 2.80 5.56 15.98
C ARG A 85 2.39 5.15 14.57
N ILE A 86 1.34 4.34 14.42
CA ILE A 86 0.77 3.92 13.13
C ILE A 86 0.41 5.16 12.30
N ARG A 87 -0.38 6.08 12.87
CA ARG A 87 -0.83 7.31 12.20
C ARG A 87 0.35 8.17 11.77
N SER A 88 1.33 8.37 12.66
CA SER A 88 2.54 9.13 12.33
C SER A 88 3.32 8.50 11.17
N CYS A 89 3.45 7.17 11.15
CA CYS A 89 4.13 6.47 10.06
C CYS A 89 3.32 6.47 8.74
N LEU A 90 1.98 6.43 8.80
CA LEU A 90 1.13 6.50 7.61
C LEU A 90 1.17 7.88 6.95
N ASP A 91 1.21 8.95 7.74
CA ASP A 91 1.36 10.32 7.26
C ASP A 91 2.67 10.50 6.47
N GLN A 92 3.77 9.94 6.99
CA GLN A 92 5.09 9.99 6.33
C GLN A 92 5.14 9.30 4.96
N ARG A 93 4.35 8.22 4.76
CA ARG A 93 4.36 7.48 3.50
C ARG A 93 3.72 8.23 2.34
N LYS A 94 3.04 9.37 2.57
CA LYS A 94 2.37 10.17 1.53
C LYS A 94 1.47 9.31 0.62
N ALA A 95 0.85 8.26 1.16
CA ALA A 95 0.09 7.28 0.38
C ALA A 95 -1.10 7.90 -0.37
N CYS A 96 -1.69 8.96 0.20
CA CYS A 96 -2.79 9.72 -0.42
C CYS A 96 -2.32 10.76 -1.43
N LYS A 97 -1.03 11.14 -1.42
CA LYS A 97 -0.53 12.23 -2.27
C LYS A 97 -0.63 11.90 -3.76
N SER A 98 -0.46 10.62 -4.12
CA SER A 98 -0.63 10.16 -5.49
C SER A 98 -2.08 10.25 -5.99
N MET A 99 -3.05 10.26 -5.08
CA MET A 99 -4.47 10.41 -5.41
C MET A 99 -4.87 11.89 -5.53
N GLU A 100 -4.30 12.75 -4.69
CA GLU A 100 -4.58 14.20 -4.70
C GLU A 100 -4.25 14.89 -6.02
N GLN A 101 -3.17 14.44 -6.68
CA GLN A 101 -2.66 15.06 -7.90
C GLN A 101 -3.50 14.74 -9.15
N LYS A 102 -4.47 13.83 -9.03
CA LYS A 102 -5.30 13.38 -10.13
C LYS A 102 -6.61 14.15 -10.15
N ASN A 103 -6.82 14.95 -11.19
CA ASN A 103 -8.10 15.61 -11.44
C ASN A 103 -9.03 14.65 -12.19
N GLU A 104 -9.59 13.68 -11.47
CA GLU A 104 -10.41 12.60 -12.02
C GLU A 104 -11.89 12.76 -11.60
N THR A 105 -12.80 12.35 -12.48
CA THR A 105 -14.24 12.30 -12.18
C THR A 105 -14.60 11.08 -11.32
N TRP A 106 -15.79 11.08 -10.70
CA TRP A 106 -16.28 9.94 -9.91
C TRP A 106 -16.25 8.61 -10.68
N ALA A 107 -16.67 8.61 -11.96
CA ALA A 107 -16.70 7.40 -12.78
C ALA A 107 -15.30 6.82 -13.01
N GLN A 108 -14.28 7.66 -13.16
CA GLN A 108 -12.89 7.24 -13.26
C GLN A 108 -12.38 6.74 -11.91
N PHE A 109 -12.63 7.51 -10.84
CA PHE A 109 -12.24 7.17 -9.49
C PHE A 109 -12.74 5.78 -9.05
N VAL A 110 -14.01 5.49 -9.32
CA VAL A 110 -14.65 4.24 -8.91
C VAL A 110 -14.07 3.01 -9.58
N GLY A 111 -13.51 3.15 -10.79
CA GLY A 111 -12.86 2.05 -11.50
C GLY A 111 -11.45 1.71 -10.99
N HIS A 112 -10.85 2.54 -10.12
CA HIS A 112 -9.50 2.28 -9.63
C HIS A 112 -9.46 1.16 -8.59
N ASP A 113 -8.49 0.25 -8.75
CA ASP A 113 -8.11 -0.71 -7.73
C ASP A 113 -7.23 -0.01 -6.68
N LEU A 114 -7.87 0.41 -5.60
CA LEU A 114 -7.21 1.12 -4.50
C LEU A 114 -6.63 0.11 -3.51
N SER A 115 -5.38 0.35 -3.09
CA SER A 115 -4.77 -0.42 -2.02
C SER A 115 -5.54 -0.24 -0.70
N PRO A 116 -5.42 -1.19 0.26
CA PRO A 116 -6.10 -1.07 1.56
C PRO A 116 -5.85 0.27 2.28
N ILE A 117 -4.63 0.81 2.17
CA ILE A 117 -4.28 2.12 2.75
C ILE A 117 -5.01 3.25 2.01
N GLN A 118 -5.01 3.23 0.68
CA GLN A 118 -5.65 4.29 -0.10
C GLN A 118 -7.16 4.34 0.13
N SER A 119 -7.82 3.18 0.09
CA SER A 119 -9.26 3.12 0.35
C SER A 119 -9.61 3.44 1.81
N GLY A 120 -8.79 3.01 2.78
CA GLY A 120 -9.10 3.17 4.21
C GLY A 120 -8.68 4.51 4.82
N CYS A 121 -7.64 5.16 4.30
CA CYS A 121 -7.08 6.38 4.88
C CYS A 121 -7.41 7.66 4.08
N CYS A 122 -7.59 7.55 2.75
CA CYS A 122 -7.69 8.72 1.87
C CYS A 122 -9.13 9.06 1.48
N LYS A 123 -10.07 8.18 1.78
CA LYS A 123 -11.49 8.29 1.42
C LYS A 123 -12.36 8.01 2.66
N PRO A 124 -13.48 8.73 2.87
CA PRO A 124 -14.43 8.41 3.92
C PRO A 124 -15.14 7.06 3.66
N PRO A 125 -15.56 6.34 4.72
CA PRO A 125 -16.32 5.10 4.57
C PRO A 125 -17.59 5.32 3.76
N THR A 126 -17.88 4.39 2.85
CA THR A 126 -19.06 4.51 1.96
C THR A 126 -20.37 4.57 2.74
N ALA A 127 -20.43 3.91 3.90
CA ALA A 127 -21.59 3.90 4.79
C ALA A 127 -21.98 5.29 5.34
N CYS A 128 -21.08 6.27 5.28
CA CYS A 128 -21.35 7.60 5.79
C CYS A 128 -21.94 8.57 4.75
N ASN A 129 -22.20 8.12 3.51
CA ASN A 129 -22.87 8.90 2.45
C ASN A 129 -22.26 10.28 2.16
N PHE A 130 -20.93 10.36 2.13
CA PHE A 130 -20.22 11.56 1.71
C PHE A 130 -20.29 11.72 0.18
N THR A 131 -20.39 12.96 -0.29
CA THR A 131 -20.42 13.27 -1.72
C THR A 131 -19.01 13.53 -2.25
N PHE A 132 -18.68 12.87 -3.37
CA PHE A 132 -17.36 12.99 -4.00
C PHE A 132 -17.21 14.36 -4.66
N VAL A 133 -16.13 15.06 -4.34
CA VAL A 133 -15.71 16.27 -5.08
C VAL A 133 -14.42 15.98 -5.83
N ASN A 134 -13.44 15.39 -5.14
CA ASN A 134 -12.18 14.94 -5.71
C ASN A 134 -11.63 13.76 -4.87
N ALA A 135 -10.54 13.13 -5.30
CA ALA A 135 -9.97 11.93 -4.69
C ALA A 135 -9.75 12.04 -3.17
N THR A 136 -9.29 13.20 -2.69
CA THR A 136 -9.05 13.48 -1.26
C THR A 136 -10.11 14.38 -0.63
N THR A 137 -10.99 15.00 -1.42
CA THR A 137 -11.94 16.01 -0.94
C THR A 137 -13.37 15.51 -1.09
N TRP A 138 -14.08 15.49 0.04
CA TRP A 138 -15.43 14.94 0.14
C TRP A 138 -16.32 15.89 0.92
N VAL A 139 -17.55 16.08 0.45
CA VAL A 139 -18.55 16.91 1.13
C VAL A 139 -19.36 16.05 2.09
N LYS A 140 -19.45 16.54 3.33
CA LYS A 140 -20.12 15.90 4.44
C LYS A 140 -21.64 16.10 4.34
N PRO A 141 -22.47 15.06 4.59
CA PRO A 141 -23.92 15.21 4.55
C PRO A 141 -24.44 16.11 5.69
N ALA A 142 -25.59 16.74 5.46
CA ALA A 142 -26.24 17.59 6.45
C ALA A 142 -26.59 16.78 7.72
N GLY A 143 -26.25 17.32 8.90
CA GLY A 143 -26.54 16.67 10.19
C GLY A 143 -25.56 15.58 10.63
N PHE A 144 -24.43 15.38 9.95
CA PHE A 144 -23.41 14.45 10.42
C PHE A 144 -22.65 15.05 11.62
N HIS A 145 -22.77 14.45 12.80
CA HIS A 145 -22.02 14.84 14.00
C HIS A 145 -20.90 13.83 14.22
N THR A 146 -19.67 14.32 14.36
CA THR A 146 -18.45 13.53 14.63
C THR A 146 -18.32 13.20 16.10
#